data_AF-J9DXQ3-F1
#
_entry.id   AF-J9DXQ3-F1
#
_cell.length_a   1.000
_cell.length_b   1.000
_cell.length_c   1.000
_cell.angle_alpha   90.00
_cell.angle_beta   90.00
_cell.angle_gamma   90.00
#
_symmetry.space_group_name_H-M   'P 1'
#
loop_
_entity.id
_entity.type
_entity.pdbx_description
1 polymer ?
#
loop_
_entity_poly.entity_id
_entity_poly.type
_entity_poly.pdbx_seq_one_letter_code
_entity_poly.pdbx_strand_id
1 'polypeptide(L)'
;VPSLLQIIRKSSLSECRYLASLALGCLGAVDPGRIGLSLACSTNTNVDQHNARFVFVDSGEQFYIELLERAAVAFSGILDASMQVECSYSIQTVLRELFGRHGSESSNLWDMLSDQCRSSLSMLRKSSFILHKPLQHLPTKRPIIECEQVKDFRSWLNLWYKITAAKIRHEKLKIFFGALEGLVNADIVFAGFILPQLILQSIIEHNLTCMNEVIQF
;
A
#
# COMPACT_ATOMS: atom_id res chain seq x y z
N VAL A 1 11.28 -3.34 -10.25
CA VAL A 1 12.60 -3.20 -10.90
C VAL A 1 13.73 -2.86 -9.92
N PRO A 2 13.68 -1.77 -9.12
CA PRO A 2 14.79 -1.42 -8.20
C PRO A 2 15.14 -2.52 -7.19
N SER A 3 14.14 -3.16 -6.59
CA SER A 3 14.32 -4.28 -5.65
C SER A 3 14.94 -5.51 -6.31
N LEU A 4 14.52 -5.85 -7.54
CA LEU A 4 15.11 -6.96 -8.29
C LEU A 4 16.60 -6.69 -8.56
N LEU A 5 16.94 -5.48 -9.01
CA LEU A 5 18.33 -5.06 -9.22
C LEU A 5 19.16 -5.11 -7.93
N GLN A 6 18.56 -4.72 -6.80
CA GLN A 6 19.21 -4.80 -5.49
C GLN A 6 19.45 -6.24 -5.04
N ILE A 7 18.46 -7.13 -5.20
CA ILE A 7 18.58 -8.56 -4.87
C ILE A 7 19.67 -9.22 -5.72
N ILE A 8 19.70 -8.95 -7.03
CA ILE A 8 20.76 -9.43 -7.94
C ILE A 8 22.14 -8.98 -7.44
N ARG A 9 22.27 -7.72 -7.00
CA ARG A 9 23.55 -7.13 -6.60
C ARG A 9 24.03 -7.54 -5.20
N LYS A 10 23.11 -7.83 -4.28
CA LYS A 10 23.43 -7.93 -2.84
C LYS A 10 23.16 -9.30 -2.23
N SER A 11 22.35 -10.16 -2.85
CA SER A 11 22.04 -11.46 -2.27
C SER A 11 23.26 -12.40 -2.33
N SER A 12 23.60 -13.02 -1.21
CA SER A 12 24.63 -14.06 -1.13
C SER A 12 24.18 -15.38 -1.75
N LEU A 13 22.86 -15.62 -1.83
CA LEU A 13 22.27 -16.84 -2.38
C LEU A 13 22.18 -16.78 -3.92
N SER A 14 22.80 -17.75 -4.60
CA SER A 14 22.77 -17.84 -6.07
C SER A 14 21.36 -17.99 -6.63
N GLU A 15 20.51 -18.76 -5.94
CA GLU A 15 19.13 -19.00 -6.34
C GLU A 15 18.30 -17.71 -6.37
N CYS A 16 18.44 -16.86 -5.35
CA CYS A 16 17.75 -15.57 -5.30
C CYS A 16 18.22 -14.61 -6.40
N ARG A 17 19.52 -14.62 -6.73
CA ARG A 17 20.04 -13.83 -7.85
C ARG A 17 19.48 -14.34 -9.18
N TYR A 18 19.46 -15.65 -9.37
CA TYR A 18 18.93 -16.29 -10.57
C TYR A 18 17.44 -15.98 -10.79
N LEU A 19 16.60 -16.20 -9.77
CA LEU A 19 15.17 -15.91 -9.83
C LEU A 19 14.88 -14.42 -10.04
N ALA A 20 15.64 -13.54 -9.39
CA ALA A 20 15.50 -12.09 -9.59
C ALA A 20 15.93 -11.66 -11.01
N SER A 21 16.97 -12.28 -11.58
CA SER A 21 17.38 -12.08 -12.97
C SER A 21 16.35 -12.59 -13.98
N LEU A 22 15.74 -13.75 -13.73
CA LEU A 22 14.65 -14.27 -14.56
C LEU A 22 13.44 -13.33 -14.53
N ALA A 23 13.01 -12.92 -13.33
CA ALA A 23 11.91 -11.97 -13.17
C ALA A 23 12.20 -10.63 -13.87
N LEU A 24 13.45 -10.17 -13.81
CA LEU A 24 13.88 -8.97 -14.54
C LEU A 24 13.84 -9.17 -16.07
N GLY A 25 14.22 -10.36 -16.56
CA GLY A 25 14.11 -10.72 -17.97
C GLY A 25 12.67 -10.79 -18.47
N CYS A 26 11.74 -11.28 -17.65
CA CYS A 26 10.31 -11.31 -17.97
C CYS A 26 9.70 -9.90 -18.08
N LEU A 27 10.20 -8.93 -17.30
CA LEU A 27 9.74 -7.54 -17.38
C LEU A 27 10.12 -6.84 -18.71
N GLY A 28 11.05 -7.41 -19.48
CA GLY A 28 11.46 -6.87 -20.78
C GLY A 28 12.17 -5.52 -20.68
N ALA A 29 12.10 -4.72 -21.75
CA ALA A 29 12.72 -3.40 -21.78
C ALA A 29 11.99 -2.45 -20.83
N VAL A 30 12.69 -2.00 -19.79
CA VAL A 30 12.16 -1.03 -18.82
C VAL A 30 12.63 0.37 -19.19
N ASP A 31 11.67 1.29 -19.38
CA ASP A 31 11.96 2.72 -19.57
C ASP A 31 12.64 3.29 -18.31
N PRO A 32 13.90 3.77 -18.39
CA PRO A 32 14.63 4.33 -17.25
C PRO A 32 13.91 5.52 -16.60
N GLY A 33 13.14 6.31 -17.36
CA GLY A 33 12.39 7.46 -16.85
C GLY A 33 11.17 7.07 -16.00
N ARG A 34 10.70 5.82 -16.09
CA ARG A 34 9.63 5.26 -15.24
C ARG A 34 10.15 4.58 -14.00
N ILE A 35 11.44 4.28 -13.95
CA ILE A 35 12.11 3.85 -12.72
C ILE A 35 12.27 5.12 -11.90
N GLY A 36 11.31 5.39 -11.00
CA GLY A 36 11.34 6.52 -10.09
C GLY A 36 12.58 6.49 -9.20
N LEU A 37 13.72 6.92 -9.73
CA LEU A 37 14.91 7.28 -8.98
C LEU A 37 14.63 8.67 -8.39
N SER A 38 13.75 8.74 -7.39
CA SER A 38 13.61 9.93 -6.55
C SER A 38 14.83 10.10 -5.62
N LEU A 39 16.03 9.88 -6.16
CA LEU A 39 17.34 9.97 -5.52
C LEU A 39 17.93 11.38 -5.62
N ALA A 40 17.22 12.35 -6.20
CA ALA A 40 17.71 13.71 -6.36
C ALA A 40 16.59 14.72 -6.08
N CYS A 41 16.29 14.96 -4.80
CA CYS A 41 15.95 16.28 -4.23
C CYS A 41 15.34 16.13 -2.82
N SER A 42 16.19 15.88 -1.82
CA SER A 42 15.98 16.48 -0.50
C SER A 42 17.35 16.80 0.08
N THR A 43 17.87 17.98 -0.27
CA THR A 43 18.90 18.64 0.51
C THR A 43 18.39 18.82 1.93
N ASN A 44 19.23 18.44 2.91
CA ASN A 44 19.08 18.64 4.35
C ASN A 44 18.26 17.56 5.09
N THR A 45 18.85 16.39 5.26
CA THR A 45 19.04 15.71 6.56
C THR A 45 19.75 14.38 6.30
N ASN A 46 20.79 14.08 7.08
CA ASN A 46 21.60 12.86 6.98
C ASN A 46 20.77 11.62 7.38
N VAL A 47 19.92 11.13 6.49
CA VAL A 47 19.33 9.79 6.57
C VAL A 47 19.64 9.11 5.25
N ASP A 48 20.36 7.99 5.32
CA ASP A 48 20.75 7.15 4.18
C ASP A 48 19.52 6.67 3.36
N GLN A 49 19.00 7.55 2.49
CA GLN A 49 17.94 7.24 1.53
C GLN A 49 18.40 6.28 0.42
N HIS A 50 19.68 5.90 0.40
CA HIS A 50 20.19 4.80 -0.42
C HIS A 50 19.68 3.41 0.02
N ASN A 51 18.99 3.33 1.17
CA ASN A 51 18.36 2.14 1.74
C ASN A 51 16.83 2.30 1.85
N ALA A 52 16.13 2.66 0.77
CA ALA A 52 14.69 2.45 0.70
C ALA A 52 14.39 0.94 0.66
N ARG A 53 14.57 0.28 1.81
CA ARG A 53 14.20 -1.10 2.08
C ARG A 53 12.73 -1.21 1.70
N PHE A 54 12.37 -2.18 0.88
CA PHE A 54 10.96 -2.52 0.72
C PHE A 54 10.47 -3.00 2.08
N VAL A 55 9.78 -2.12 2.78
CA VAL A 55 9.21 -2.40 4.08
C VAL A 55 7.90 -3.15 3.81
N PHE A 56 7.95 -4.46 4.00
CA PHE A 56 6.78 -5.33 3.89
C PHE A 56 5.89 -5.20 5.10
N VAL A 57 4.62 -5.60 5.00
CA VAL A 57 3.72 -5.70 6.17
C VAL A 57 4.37 -6.50 7.31
N ASP A 58 5.15 -7.53 6.96
CA ASP A 58 5.88 -8.36 7.91
C ASP A 58 7.15 -7.70 8.50
N SER A 59 7.50 -6.48 8.07
CA SER A 59 8.65 -5.72 8.60
C SER A 59 8.38 -5.08 9.96
N GLY A 60 7.24 -5.37 10.57
CA GLY A 60 6.87 -4.91 11.91
C GLY A 60 6.58 -3.40 11.95
N GLU A 61 7.02 -2.74 13.02
CA GLU A 61 6.65 -1.35 13.34
C GLU A 61 7.01 -0.35 12.24
N GLN A 62 8.12 -0.55 11.52
CA GLN A 62 8.59 0.37 10.48
C GLN A 62 7.58 0.52 9.34
N PHE A 63 6.88 -0.56 8.98
CA PHE A 63 5.84 -0.54 7.94
C PHE A 63 4.69 0.37 8.35
N TYR A 64 4.22 0.18 9.57
CA TYR A 64 3.06 0.90 10.09
C TYR A 64 3.38 2.37 10.37
N ILE A 65 4.60 2.71 10.76
CA ILE A 65 5.06 4.10 10.83
C ILE A 65 4.96 4.74 9.44
N GLU A 66 5.59 4.14 8.43
CA GLU A 66 5.60 4.68 7.07
C GLU A 66 4.19 4.77 6.46
N LEU A 67 3.34 3.78 6.74
CA LEU A 67 1.92 3.77 6.38
C LEU A 67 1.18 4.97 6.99
N LEU A 68 1.34 5.20 8.30
CA LEU A 68 0.64 6.27 9.01
C LEU A 68 1.15 7.65 8.57
N GLU A 69 2.46 7.82 8.35
CA GLU A 69 3.03 9.05 7.80
C GLU A 69 2.42 9.36 6.42
N ARG A 70 2.39 8.37 5.51
CA ARG A 70 1.77 8.56 4.19
C ARG A 70 0.27 8.78 4.27
N ALA A 71 -0.43 8.12 5.19
CA ALA A 71 -1.86 8.32 5.41
C ALA A 71 -2.15 9.75 5.91
N ALA A 72 -1.32 10.30 6.80
CA ALA A 72 -1.45 11.68 7.27
C ALA A 72 -1.26 12.70 6.15
N VAL A 73 -0.27 12.50 5.27
CA VAL A 73 -0.05 13.33 4.09
C VAL A 73 -1.24 13.24 3.13
N ALA A 74 -1.65 12.02 2.76
CA ALA A 74 -2.78 11.79 1.87
C ALA A 74 -4.06 12.43 2.40
N PHE A 75 -4.36 12.26 3.69
CA PHE A 75 -5.55 12.81 4.34
C PHE A 75 -5.56 14.34 4.38
N SER A 76 -4.41 14.97 4.64
CA SER A 76 -4.30 16.42 4.73
C SER A 76 -4.54 17.12 3.38
N GLY A 77 -4.35 16.41 2.27
CA GLY A 77 -4.58 16.93 0.92
C GLY A 77 -6.03 16.84 0.41
N ILE A 78 -6.95 16.24 1.19
CA ILE A 78 -8.33 15.98 0.72
C ILE A 78 -9.20 17.22 0.90
N LEU A 79 -9.77 17.70 -0.22
CA LEU A 79 -10.72 18.81 -0.24
C LEU A 79 -12.18 18.36 -0.30
N ASP A 80 -12.43 17.16 -0.83
CA ASP A 80 -13.78 16.62 -0.98
C ASP A 80 -14.28 16.01 0.35
N ALA A 81 -15.43 16.49 0.82
CA ALA A 81 -15.99 16.07 2.10
C ALA A 81 -16.35 14.57 2.14
N SER A 82 -16.81 14.00 1.03
CA SER A 82 -17.14 12.57 0.96
C SER A 82 -15.88 11.72 1.09
N MET A 83 -14.84 12.04 0.32
CA MET A 83 -13.53 11.38 0.42
C MET A 83 -12.90 11.56 1.79
N GLN A 84 -13.09 12.72 2.44
CA GLN A 84 -12.59 12.97 3.78
C GLN A 84 -13.25 12.02 4.80
N VAL A 85 -14.55 11.77 4.69
CA VAL A 85 -15.26 10.79 5.53
C VAL A 85 -14.74 9.37 5.28
N GLU A 86 -14.57 8.97 4.02
CA GLU A 86 -14.02 7.65 3.68
C GLU A 86 -12.60 7.46 4.23
N CYS A 87 -11.74 8.47 4.11
CA CYS A 87 -10.38 8.42 4.63
C CYS A 87 -10.34 8.46 6.16
N SER A 88 -11.21 9.25 6.79
CA SER A 88 -11.35 9.27 8.26
C SER A 88 -11.75 7.91 8.80
N TYR A 89 -12.72 7.24 8.15
CA TYR A 89 -13.09 5.86 8.47
C TYR A 89 -11.92 4.90 8.28
N SER A 90 -11.19 5.04 7.17
CA SER A 90 -10.04 4.19 6.84
C SER A 90 -8.96 4.27 7.91
N ILE A 91 -8.52 5.49 8.21
CA ILE A 91 -7.48 5.78 9.21
C ILE A 91 -7.93 5.32 10.59
N GLN A 92 -9.15 5.69 11.03
CA GLN A 92 -9.67 5.26 12.32
C GLN A 92 -9.63 3.73 12.47
N THR A 93 -10.02 3.00 11.42
CA THR A 93 -10.05 1.54 11.44
C THR A 93 -8.63 0.99 11.55
N VAL A 94 -7.67 1.50 10.78
CA VAL A 94 -6.25 1.13 10.89
C VAL A 94 -5.71 1.42 12.29
N LEU A 95 -5.98 2.61 12.85
CA LEU A 95 -5.54 2.97 14.19
C LEU A 95 -6.11 2.02 15.26
N ARG A 96 -7.37 1.58 15.10
CA ARG A 96 -7.97 0.59 16.00
C ARG A 96 -7.34 -0.79 15.88
N GLU A 97 -6.98 -1.22 14.68
CA GLU A 97 -6.28 -2.49 14.48
C GLU A 97 -4.86 -2.47 15.06
N LEU A 98 -4.16 -1.33 15.00
CA LEU A 98 -2.78 -1.19 15.48
C LEU A 98 -2.65 -0.92 16.98
N PHE A 99 -3.55 -0.11 17.54
CA PHE A 99 -3.46 0.39 18.92
C PHE A 99 -4.58 -0.12 19.84
N GLY A 100 -5.52 -0.89 19.31
CA GLY A 100 -6.73 -1.30 20.01
C GLY A 100 -7.71 -0.14 20.24
N ARG A 101 -8.89 -0.47 20.76
CA ARG A 101 -9.99 0.49 21.00
C ARG A 101 -9.77 1.37 22.23
N HIS A 102 -8.98 0.89 23.20
CA HIS A 102 -8.75 1.53 24.49
C HIS A 102 -7.28 1.84 24.80
N GLY A 103 -6.38 1.69 23.82
CA GLY A 103 -5.01 2.21 23.91
C GLY A 103 -4.13 1.56 24.97
N SER A 104 -4.24 0.25 25.17
CA SER A 104 -3.30 -0.52 25.98
C SER A 104 -2.62 -1.56 25.09
N GLU A 105 -1.29 -1.46 25.00
CA GLU A 105 -0.29 -2.43 24.48
C GLU A 105 0.62 -2.04 23.28
N SER A 106 0.65 -0.79 22.80
CA SER A 106 1.68 -0.40 21.80
C SER A 106 2.05 1.10 21.79
N SER A 107 2.49 1.66 22.93
CA SER A 107 2.87 3.09 23.01
C SER A 107 4.08 3.44 22.14
N ASN A 108 5.01 2.51 21.90
CA ASN A 108 6.24 2.81 21.15
C ASN A 108 5.97 3.31 19.72
N LEU A 109 5.01 2.71 19.00
CA LEU A 109 4.79 3.04 17.59
C LEU A 109 4.24 4.46 17.42
N TRP A 110 3.30 4.88 18.28
CA TRP A 110 2.73 6.22 18.25
C TRP A 110 3.79 7.29 18.58
N ASP A 111 4.67 6.98 19.52
CA ASP A 111 5.74 7.87 19.96
C ASP A 111 6.85 8.00 18.89
N MET A 112 6.96 7.04 17.96
CA MET A 112 7.88 7.09 16.81
C MET A 112 7.35 7.88 15.61
N LEU A 113 6.07 8.24 15.57
CA LEU A 113 5.51 9.08 14.50
C LEU A 113 6.04 10.52 14.58
N SER A 114 6.04 11.23 13.45
CA SER A 114 6.32 12.65 13.42
C SER A 114 5.25 13.45 14.19
N ASP A 115 5.62 14.62 14.73
CA ASP A 115 4.68 15.51 15.41
C ASP A 115 3.51 15.93 14.51
N GLN A 116 3.81 16.16 13.23
CA GLN A 116 2.80 16.49 12.23
C GLN A 116 1.82 15.33 12.04
N CYS A 117 2.32 14.10 11.86
CA CYS A 117 1.48 12.91 11.73
C CYS A 117 0.61 12.70 12.97
N ARG A 118 1.21 12.75 14.17
CA ARG A 118 0.45 12.65 15.42
C ARG A 118 -0.65 13.70 15.52
N SER A 119 -0.34 14.95 15.19
CA SER A 119 -1.31 16.05 15.20
C SER A 119 -2.49 15.75 14.28
N SER A 120 -2.21 15.43 13.01
CA SER A 120 -3.24 15.14 11.99
C SER A 120 -4.12 13.94 12.34
N LEU A 121 -3.56 12.89 12.95
CA LEU A 121 -4.27 11.64 13.20
C LEU A 121 -4.87 11.53 14.61
N SER A 122 -4.48 12.42 15.53
CA SER A 122 -4.86 12.35 16.96
C SER A 122 -6.38 12.27 17.19
N MET A 123 -7.15 13.07 16.45
CA MET A 123 -8.62 13.11 16.57
C MET A 123 -9.26 11.80 16.09
N LEU A 124 -8.66 11.13 15.12
CA LEU A 124 -9.17 9.90 14.51
C LEU A 124 -9.01 8.67 15.41
N ARG A 125 -8.16 8.74 16.44
CA ARG A 125 -8.04 7.66 17.46
C ARG A 125 -9.30 7.55 18.32
N LYS A 126 -9.97 8.67 18.57
CA LYS A 126 -11.14 8.76 19.47
C LYS A 126 -12.47 8.85 18.72
N SER A 127 -12.42 8.91 17.39
CA SER A 127 -13.61 9.04 16.56
C SER A 127 -14.38 7.73 16.43
N SER A 128 -15.61 7.86 15.95
CA SER A 128 -16.53 6.75 15.66
C SER A 128 -17.19 6.90 14.29
N PHE A 129 -16.40 7.18 13.25
CA PHE A 129 -16.87 7.17 11.88
C PHE A 129 -17.47 5.81 11.52
N ILE A 130 -18.62 5.85 10.86
CA ILE A 130 -19.33 4.71 10.29
C ILE A 130 -19.45 4.99 8.80
N LEU A 131 -18.99 4.05 7.98
CA LEU A 131 -19.09 4.16 6.54
C LEU A 131 -20.25 3.29 6.04
N HIS A 132 -21.32 3.94 5.59
CA HIS A 132 -22.41 3.26 4.89
C HIS A 132 -22.03 3.09 3.42
N LYS A 133 -21.25 2.05 3.11
CA LYS A 133 -20.96 1.68 1.72
C LYS A 133 -22.03 0.70 1.22
N PRO A 134 -22.70 0.97 0.08
CA PRO A 134 -23.54 -0.03 -0.56
C PRO A 134 -22.67 -1.21 -1.01
N LEU A 135 -23.27 -2.41 -1.07
CA LEU A 135 -22.62 -3.59 -1.62
C LEU A 135 -22.14 -3.31 -3.05
N GLN A 136 -20.82 -3.21 -3.22
CA GLN A 136 -20.20 -3.06 -4.53
C GLN A 136 -19.94 -4.44 -5.13
N HIS A 137 -20.59 -4.74 -6.25
CA HIS A 137 -20.28 -5.92 -7.04
C HIS A 137 -18.98 -5.69 -7.81
N LEU A 138 -17.94 -6.44 -7.46
CA LEU A 138 -16.67 -6.38 -8.15
C LEU A 138 -16.76 -7.10 -9.50
N PRO A 139 -16.19 -6.55 -10.58
CA PRO A 139 -16.27 -7.14 -11.90
C PRO A 139 -15.49 -8.45 -11.96
N THR A 140 -16.05 -9.41 -12.71
CA THR A 140 -15.46 -10.72 -12.98
C THR A 140 -14.67 -10.77 -14.28
N LYS A 141 -14.85 -9.79 -15.19
CA LYS A 141 -14.11 -9.68 -16.46
C LYS A 141 -12.61 -9.55 -16.21
N ARG A 142 -11.80 -10.23 -17.02
CA ARG A 142 -10.32 -10.26 -16.96
C ARG A 142 -9.78 -10.15 -18.40
N PRO A 143 -8.66 -9.45 -18.65
CA PRO A 143 -7.83 -8.72 -17.68
C PRO A 143 -8.51 -7.47 -17.11
N ILE A 144 -8.13 -7.02 -15.91
CA ILE A 144 -8.78 -5.88 -15.21
C ILE A 144 -8.76 -4.60 -16.06
N ILE A 145 -7.73 -4.42 -16.89
CA ILE A 145 -7.60 -3.25 -17.78
C ILE A 145 -8.75 -3.13 -18.79
N GLU A 146 -9.43 -4.24 -19.11
CA GLU A 146 -10.55 -4.25 -20.06
C GLU A 146 -11.91 -4.06 -19.38
N CYS A 147 -11.95 -3.83 -18.07
CA CYS A 147 -13.20 -3.56 -17.35
C CYS A 147 -13.72 -2.15 -17.70
N GLU A 148 -15.03 -2.01 -17.92
CA GLU A 148 -15.67 -0.72 -18.28
C GLU A 148 -15.48 0.38 -17.22
N GLN A 149 -15.25 -0.02 -15.97
CA GLN A 149 -14.97 0.90 -14.86
C GLN A 149 -13.57 1.55 -14.96
N VAL A 150 -12.69 0.98 -15.78
CA VAL A 150 -11.32 1.48 -15.99
C VAL A 150 -11.34 2.52 -17.11
N LYS A 151 -11.22 3.79 -16.73
CA LYS A 151 -11.18 4.94 -17.64
C LYS A 151 -9.79 5.56 -17.75
N ASP A 152 -8.97 5.33 -16.74
CA ASP A 152 -7.64 5.90 -16.58
C ASP A 152 -6.79 5.02 -15.65
N PHE A 153 -5.53 5.39 -15.47
CA PHE A 153 -4.59 4.68 -14.62
C PHE A 153 -5.04 4.61 -13.15
N ARG A 154 -5.71 5.65 -12.64
CA ARG A 154 -6.19 5.71 -11.25
C ARG A 154 -7.33 4.72 -11.01
N SER A 155 -8.32 4.72 -11.89
CA SER A 155 -9.45 3.78 -11.85
C SER A 155 -8.99 2.35 -12.06
N TRP A 156 -7.99 2.11 -12.92
CA TRP A 156 -7.31 0.82 -13.02
C TRP A 156 -6.68 0.38 -11.69
N LEU A 157 -5.80 1.20 -11.10
CA LEU A 157 -5.15 0.93 -9.81
C LEU A 157 -6.16 0.64 -8.70
N ASN A 158 -7.19 1.48 -8.58
CA ASN A 158 -8.21 1.34 -7.54
C ASN A 158 -9.01 0.06 -7.71
N LEU A 159 -9.39 -0.29 -8.95
CA LEU A 159 -10.12 -1.52 -9.22
C LEU A 159 -9.27 -2.75 -8.91
N TRP A 160 -7.99 -2.70 -9.28
CA TRP A 160 -7.01 -3.75 -9.02
C TRP A 160 -6.82 -3.97 -7.51
N TYR A 161 -6.71 -2.88 -6.75
CA TYR A 161 -6.65 -2.91 -5.28
C TYR A 161 -7.90 -3.57 -4.69
N LYS A 162 -9.10 -3.09 -5.05
CA LYS A 162 -10.37 -3.60 -4.51
C LYS A 162 -10.56 -5.09 -4.76
N ILE A 163 -10.28 -5.54 -5.99
CA ILE A 163 -10.38 -6.96 -6.37
C ILE A 163 -9.41 -7.81 -5.55
N THR A 164 -8.18 -7.35 -5.37
CA THR A 164 -7.14 -8.12 -4.67
C THR A 164 -7.41 -8.15 -3.16
N ALA A 165 -7.77 -7.02 -2.55
CA ALA A 165 -8.07 -6.92 -1.13
C ALA A 165 -9.26 -7.81 -0.73
N ALA A 166 -10.30 -7.88 -1.58
CA ALA A 166 -11.46 -8.75 -1.35
C ALA A 166 -11.12 -10.25 -1.36
N LYS A 167 -9.99 -10.63 -1.96
CA LYS A 167 -9.57 -12.03 -2.11
C LYS A 167 -8.47 -12.46 -1.13
N ILE A 168 -8.03 -11.59 -0.23
CA ILE A 168 -7.13 -11.96 0.86
C ILE A 168 -7.84 -12.93 1.81
N ARG A 169 -7.18 -14.04 2.12
CA ARG A 169 -7.69 -15.11 2.98
C ARG A 169 -7.31 -14.87 4.44
N HIS A 170 -6.16 -14.25 4.72
CA HIS A 170 -5.74 -13.97 6.08
C HIS A 170 -6.65 -12.89 6.71
N GLU A 171 -7.49 -13.27 7.67
CA GLU A 171 -8.59 -12.44 8.19
C GLU A 171 -8.15 -11.04 8.66
N LYS A 172 -7.08 -10.96 9.47
CA LYS A 172 -6.57 -9.65 9.93
C LYS A 172 -6.07 -8.77 8.79
N LEU A 173 -5.43 -9.38 7.78
CA LEU A 173 -4.90 -8.63 6.64
C LEU A 173 -6.00 -8.22 5.69
N LYS A 174 -7.04 -9.04 5.56
CA LYS A 174 -8.26 -8.71 4.82
C LYS A 174 -8.96 -7.50 5.43
N ILE A 175 -9.13 -7.46 6.76
CA ILE A 175 -9.68 -6.30 7.47
C ILE A 175 -8.78 -5.07 7.27
N PHE A 176 -7.47 -5.24 7.46
CA PHE A 176 -6.49 -4.16 7.33
C PHE A 176 -6.45 -3.56 5.90
N PHE A 177 -6.30 -4.37 4.86
CA PHE A 177 -6.31 -3.89 3.47
C PHE A 177 -7.70 -3.38 3.06
N GLY A 178 -8.78 -4.00 3.54
CA GLY A 178 -10.13 -3.48 3.34
C GLY A 178 -10.32 -2.09 3.94
N ALA A 179 -9.76 -1.84 5.13
CA ALA A 179 -9.82 -0.55 5.80
C ALA A 179 -9.12 0.56 5.02
N LEU A 180 -8.06 0.27 4.26
CA LEU A 180 -7.29 1.26 3.52
C LEU A 180 -7.97 1.76 2.21
N GLU A 181 -9.13 1.21 1.84
CA GLU A 181 -9.78 1.52 0.56
C GLU A 181 -10.06 3.03 0.38
N GLY A 182 -10.47 3.75 1.43
CA GLY A 182 -10.74 5.19 1.32
C GLY A 182 -9.48 5.98 0.96
N LEU A 183 -8.34 5.65 1.58
CA LEU A 183 -7.05 6.28 1.29
C LEU A 183 -6.57 5.97 -0.13
N VAL A 184 -6.72 4.71 -0.58
CA VAL A 184 -6.40 4.30 -1.95
C VAL A 184 -7.27 5.06 -2.96
N ASN A 185 -8.57 5.20 -2.68
CA ASN A 185 -9.46 5.94 -3.55
C ASN A 185 -9.08 7.42 -3.61
N ALA A 186 -8.65 8.03 -2.49
CA ALA A 186 -8.37 9.45 -2.39
C ALA A 186 -7.01 9.87 -2.97
N ASP A 187 -5.97 9.05 -2.82
CA ASP A 187 -4.60 9.43 -3.18
C ASP A 187 -3.88 8.32 -3.97
N ILE A 188 -3.45 8.66 -5.20
CA ILE A 188 -2.80 7.71 -6.10
C ILE A 188 -1.37 7.35 -5.66
N VAL A 189 -0.69 8.26 -4.94
CA VAL A 189 0.65 8.01 -4.41
C VAL A 189 0.57 6.97 -3.30
N PHE A 190 -0.42 7.11 -2.41
CA PHE A 190 -0.75 6.13 -1.38
C PHE A 190 -1.14 4.77 -1.99
N ALA A 191 -2.00 4.78 -3.02
CA ALA A 191 -2.36 3.57 -3.75
C ALA A 191 -1.12 2.85 -4.33
N GLY A 192 -0.19 3.60 -4.94
CA GLY A 192 1.06 3.07 -5.47
C GLY A 192 1.99 2.51 -4.39
N PHE A 193 1.95 3.05 -3.17
CA PHE A 193 2.70 2.51 -2.03
C PHE A 193 2.13 1.20 -1.51
N ILE A 194 0.81 1.12 -1.30
CA ILE A 194 0.19 -0.03 -0.63
C ILE A 194 -0.05 -1.21 -1.58
N LEU A 195 -0.30 -0.95 -2.87
CA LEU A 195 -0.66 -2.00 -3.80
C LEU A 195 0.40 -3.10 -3.93
N PRO A 196 1.72 -2.81 -4.04
CA PRO A 196 2.75 -3.84 -4.05
C PRO A 196 2.71 -4.79 -2.85
N GLN A 197 2.32 -4.27 -1.67
CA GLN A 197 2.19 -5.07 -0.44
C GLN A 197 1.03 -6.06 -0.54
N LEU A 198 -0.09 -5.58 -1.06
CA LEU A 198 -1.28 -6.38 -1.28
C LEU A 198 -1.05 -7.46 -2.37
N ILE A 199 -0.33 -7.10 -3.44
CA ILE A 199 0.11 -8.04 -4.49
C ILE A 199 0.94 -9.15 -3.89
N LEU A 200 1.97 -8.79 -3.11
CA LEU A 200 2.84 -9.80 -2.52
C LEU A 200 2.07 -10.72 -1.58
N GLN A 201 1.19 -10.18 -0.75
CA GLN A 201 0.34 -11.00 0.13
C GLN A 201 -0.51 -11.98 -0.69
N SER A 202 -1.11 -11.51 -1.77
CA SER A 202 -1.90 -12.34 -2.68
C SER A 202 -1.08 -13.45 -3.34
N ILE A 203 0.19 -13.17 -3.67
CA ILE A 203 1.15 -14.17 -4.18
C ILE A 203 1.49 -15.20 -3.11
N ILE A 204 1.80 -14.77 -1.88
CA ILE A 204 2.09 -15.65 -0.74
C ILE A 204 0.90 -16.58 -0.45
N GLU A 205 -0.32 -16.09 -0.59
CA GLU A 205 -1.54 -16.88 -0.40
C GLU A 205 -1.91 -17.79 -1.59
N HIS A 206 -1.08 -17.83 -2.64
CA HIS A 206 -1.35 -18.58 -3.88
C HIS A 206 -2.71 -18.21 -4.50
N ASN A 207 -2.99 -16.91 -4.59
CA ASN A 207 -4.22 -16.42 -5.23
C ASN A 207 -4.09 -16.45 -6.76
N LEU A 208 -4.48 -17.58 -7.36
CA LEU A 208 -4.35 -17.81 -8.81
C LEU A 208 -5.01 -16.70 -9.65
N THR A 209 -6.10 -16.09 -9.20
CA THR A 209 -6.73 -15.02 -9.98
C THR A 209 -5.85 -13.77 -10.05
N CYS A 210 -5.19 -13.41 -8.95
CA CYS A 210 -4.28 -12.27 -8.92
C CYS A 210 -2.99 -12.59 -9.68
N MET A 211 -2.46 -13.80 -9.52
CA MET A 211 -1.27 -14.24 -10.27
C MET A 211 -1.48 -14.22 -11.78
N ASN A 212 -2.63 -14.72 -12.25
CA ASN A 212 -2.95 -14.72 -13.68
C ASN A 212 -3.09 -13.30 -14.25
N GLU A 213 -3.53 -12.33 -13.46
CA GLU A 213 -3.53 -10.91 -13.84
C GLU A 213 -2.10 -10.37 -13.99
N VAL A 214 -1.19 -10.72 -13.09
CA VAL A 214 0.21 -10.24 -13.13
C VAL A 214 0.98 -10.85 -14.32
N ILE A 215 0.69 -12.10 -14.69
CA ILE A 215 1.41 -12.82 -15.76
C ILE A 215 0.96 -12.39 -17.17
N GLN A 216 -0.24 -11.81 -17.31
CA GLN A 216 -0.76 -11.36 -18.60
C GLN A 216 -0.20 -9.99 -19.06
N PHE A 217 0.67 -9.37 -18.27
CA PHE A 217 1.42 -8.16 -18.62
C PHE A 217 2.92 -8.45 -18.64
#